data_AF-A0A1F6DEE1-F1
#
_entry.id   AF-A0A1F6DEE1-F1
#
_cell.length_a   1.000
_cell.length_b   1.000
_cell.length_c   1.000
_cell.angle_alpha   90.00
_cell.angle_beta   90.00
_cell.angle_gamma   90.00
#
_symmetry.space_group_name_H-M   'P 1'
#
loop_
_entity.id
_entity.type
_entity.pdbx_description
1 polymer ?
#
loop_
_entity_poly.entity_id
_entity_poly.type
_entity_poly.pdbx_seq_one_letter_code
_entity_poly.pdbx_strand_id
1 'polypeptide(L)'
;MATKRQQAAAKKNIKKAQAKWKSMTKRQHTLAQPQGRGRAKPGTSGKGKFYRIEVRPKSEFTSFRVQDVGKAGGLERLAGRRSSGSWDTVSWLISKEDAKVEKGHLVITDAKARSVLKSLSGRIVHVKGDVFKAHPRKNVPEAAKPTPAMRRAQKANIKKAQAARRK
;
A
#
# COMPACT_ATOMS: atom_id res chain seq x y z
N MET A 1 -9.65 42.83 -31.07
CA MET A 1 -8.78 43.25 -29.94
C MET A 1 -9.58 43.25 -28.65
N ALA A 2 -9.01 42.76 -27.54
CA ALA A 2 -9.70 42.77 -26.25
C ALA A 2 -9.83 44.20 -25.69
N THR A 3 -11.00 44.55 -25.18
CA THR A 3 -11.27 45.89 -24.63
C THR A 3 -10.52 46.14 -23.32
N LYS A 4 -10.27 47.42 -22.97
CA LYS A 4 -9.63 47.79 -21.69
C LYS A 4 -10.33 47.19 -20.47
N ARG A 5 -11.67 47.10 -20.49
CA ARG A 5 -12.48 46.44 -19.45
C ARG A 5 -12.20 44.93 -19.38
N GLN A 6 -12.12 44.25 -20.53
CA GLN A 6 -11.79 42.82 -20.58
C GLN A 6 -10.38 42.55 -20.05
N GLN A 7 -9.40 43.39 -20.41
CA GLN A 7 -8.03 43.27 -19.90
C GLN A 7 -7.94 43.48 -18.38
N ALA A 8 -8.66 44.48 -17.84
CA ALA A 8 -8.70 44.72 -16.40
C ALA A 8 -9.38 43.57 -15.64
N ALA A 9 -10.48 43.03 -16.17
CA ALA A 9 -11.15 41.88 -15.60
C ALA A 9 -10.26 40.62 -15.61
N ALA A 10 -9.54 40.38 -16.72
CA ALA A 10 -8.58 39.27 -16.82
C ALA A 10 -7.47 39.38 -15.76
N LYS A 11 -6.85 40.57 -15.61
CA LYS A 11 -5.82 40.81 -14.57
C LYS A 11 -6.35 40.58 -13.16
N LYS A 12 -7.58 41.03 -12.87
CA LYS A 12 -8.23 40.83 -11.56
C LYS A 12 -8.49 39.36 -11.28
N ASN A 13 -8.93 38.61 -12.29
CA ASN A 13 -9.18 37.17 -12.18
C ASN A 13 -7.88 36.37 -12.01
N ILE A 14 -6.81 36.75 -12.71
CA ILE A 14 -5.48 36.15 -12.54
C ILE A 14 -4.97 36.36 -11.10
N LYS A 15 -5.06 37.59 -10.57
CA LYS A 15 -4.68 37.86 -9.18
C LYS A 15 -5.49 37.04 -8.17
N LYS A 16 -6.81 36.92 -8.36
CA LYS A 16 -7.69 36.09 -7.53
C LYS A 16 -7.29 34.60 -7.60
N ALA A 17 -7.00 34.09 -8.80
CA ALA A 17 -6.57 32.72 -9.00
C ALA A 17 -5.20 32.44 -8.34
N GLN A 18 -4.25 33.36 -8.46
CA GLN A 18 -2.94 33.27 -7.81
C GLN A 18 -3.04 33.32 -6.29
N ALA A 19 -3.87 34.20 -5.72
CA ALA A 19 -4.10 34.27 -4.29
C ALA A 19 -4.71 32.97 -3.76
N LYS A 20 -5.70 32.42 -4.46
CA LYS A 20 -6.32 31.13 -4.14
C LYS A 20 -5.35 29.97 -4.27
N TRP A 21 -4.45 29.99 -5.26
CA TRP A 21 -3.40 28.99 -5.40
C TRP A 21 -2.43 29.06 -4.22
N LYS A 22 -1.95 30.26 -3.85
CA LYS A 22 -0.99 30.42 -2.74
C LYS A 22 -1.57 30.03 -1.36
N SER A 23 -2.88 30.17 -1.16
CA SER A 23 -3.52 29.80 0.10
C SER A 23 -3.87 28.30 0.21
N MET A 24 -3.64 27.50 -0.84
CA MET A 24 -3.93 26.07 -0.82
C MET A 24 -2.88 25.28 -0.04
N THR A 25 -3.36 24.30 0.72
CA THR A 25 -2.50 23.26 1.30
C THR A 25 -1.96 22.33 0.20
N LYS A 26 -0.88 21.61 0.50
CA LYS A 26 -0.28 20.62 -0.43
C LYS A 26 -1.30 19.62 -0.99
N ARG A 27 -2.27 19.18 -0.15
CA ARG A 27 -3.36 18.28 -0.56
C ARG A 27 -4.36 18.97 -1.50
N GLN A 28 -4.71 20.23 -1.26
CA GLN A 28 -5.60 20.99 -2.12
C GLN A 28 -4.97 21.26 -3.49
N HIS A 29 -3.66 21.55 -3.53
CA HIS A 29 -2.91 21.66 -4.78
C HIS A 29 -2.98 20.37 -5.61
N THR A 30 -2.74 19.21 -5.00
CA THR A 30 -2.79 17.92 -5.70
C THR A 30 -4.18 17.61 -6.28
N LEU A 31 -5.25 18.00 -5.58
CA LEU A 31 -6.64 17.78 -6.04
C LEU A 31 -7.08 18.78 -7.12
N ALA A 32 -6.54 20.00 -7.11
CA ALA A 32 -6.84 21.04 -8.08
C ALA A 32 -6.16 20.82 -9.43
N GLN A 33 -5.05 20.07 -9.47
CA GLN A 33 -4.37 19.73 -10.71
C GLN A 33 -5.17 18.70 -11.53
N PRO A 34 -5.47 18.97 -12.81
CA PRO A 34 -6.23 18.05 -13.67
C PRO A 34 -5.54 16.68 -13.84
N GLN A 35 -4.21 16.67 -13.82
CA GLN A 35 -3.38 15.46 -13.85
C GLN A 35 -3.62 14.54 -12.63
N GLY A 36 -3.94 15.11 -11.46
CA GLY A 36 -4.22 14.35 -10.23
C GLY A 36 -5.60 13.70 -10.22
N ARG A 37 -6.60 14.32 -10.87
CA ARG A 37 -7.99 13.82 -10.96
C ARG A 37 -8.17 12.67 -11.94
N GLY A 38 -7.45 12.69 -13.07
CA GLY A 38 -7.51 11.63 -14.08
C GLY A 38 -6.69 10.39 -13.74
N ARG A 39 -5.88 10.41 -12.68
CA ARG A 39 -5.03 9.29 -12.31
C ARG A 39 -5.87 8.12 -11.81
N ALA A 40 -5.93 7.05 -12.59
CA ALA A 40 -6.49 5.78 -12.16
C ALA A 40 -5.80 5.28 -10.88
N LYS A 41 -6.56 4.66 -9.99
CA LYS A 41 -5.99 4.05 -8.78
C LYS A 41 -5.01 2.94 -9.20
N PRO A 42 -3.87 2.78 -8.52
CA PRO A 42 -2.93 1.71 -8.83
C PRO A 42 -3.63 0.34 -8.87
N GLY A 43 -3.44 -0.39 -9.98
CA GLY A 43 -4.03 -1.69 -10.25
C GLY A 43 -5.43 -1.66 -10.89
N THR A 44 -6.17 -0.55 -10.89
CA THR A 44 -7.55 -0.56 -11.41
C THR A 44 -7.66 -0.58 -12.93
N SER A 45 -6.60 -0.24 -13.65
CA SER A 45 -6.59 -0.25 -15.13
C SER A 45 -6.15 -1.58 -15.74
N GLY A 46 -5.61 -2.52 -14.97
CA GLY A 46 -5.08 -3.80 -15.50
C GLY A 46 -3.73 -3.69 -16.22
N LYS A 47 -3.20 -2.48 -16.40
CA LYS A 47 -1.99 -2.19 -17.20
C LYS A 47 -0.70 -2.14 -16.37
N GLY A 48 -0.74 -2.52 -15.09
CA GLY A 48 0.43 -2.49 -14.21
C GLY A 48 1.34 -3.70 -14.39
N LYS A 49 2.56 -3.62 -13.85
CA LYS A 49 3.50 -4.76 -13.73
C LYS A 49 3.21 -5.65 -12.53
N PHE A 50 2.33 -5.22 -11.63
CA PHE A 50 2.04 -5.89 -10.37
C PHE A 50 0.56 -6.18 -10.22
N TYR A 51 0.24 -7.34 -9.67
CA TYR A 51 -1.05 -7.60 -9.04
C TYR A 51 -1.05 -7.07 -7.61
N ARG A 52 -2.16 -6.46 -7.21
CA ARG A 52 -2.35 -5.90 -5.87
C ARG A 52 -3.32 -6.75 -5.08
N ILE A 53 -2.85 -7.34 -3.99
CA ILE A 53 -3.65 -8.16 -3.08
C ILE A 53 -3.99 -7.32 -1.86
N GLU A 54 -5.23 -6.84 -1.76
CA GLU A 54 -5.72 -6.10 -0.60
C GLU A 54 -6.04 -7.06 0.55
N VAL A 55 -5.40 -6.82 1.69
CA VAL A 55 -5.54 -7.64 2.91
C VAL A 55 -6.43 -6.94 3.93
N ARG A 56 -6.29 -5.61 4.06
CA ARG A 56 -7.04 -4.81 5.01
C ARG A 56 -7.50 -3.50 4.39
N PRO A 57 -8.64 -2.94 4.83
CA PRO A 57 -9.13 -1.67 4.34
C PRO A 57 -8.17 -0.53 4.71
N LYS A 58 -7.97 0.39 3.77
CA LYS A 58 -7.10 1.56 3.95
C LYS A 58 -7.52 2.44 5.14
N SER A 59 -8.80 2.46 5.50
CA SER A 59 -9.36 3.26 6.59
C SER A 59 -8.84 2.87 7.98
N GLU A 60 -8.29 1.66 8.15
CA GLU A 60 -7.66 1.24 9.41
C GLU A 60 -6.30 1.92 9.67
N PHE A 61 -5.80 2.73 8.73
CA PHE A 61 -4.41 3.21 8.73
C PHE A 61 -4.29 4.73 8.52
N THR A 62 -3.29 5.31 9.18
CA THR A 62 -3.00 6.75 9.17
C THR A 62 -1.85 7.11 8.23
N SER A 63 -0.83 6.26 8.12
CA SER A 63 0.31 6.44 7.22
C SER A 63 0.75 5.12 6.60
N PHE A 64 1.48 5.18 5.47
CA PHE A 64 1.83 4.03 4.65
C PHE A 64 3.32 4.03 4.32
N ARG A 65 3.91 2.83 4.21
CA ARG A 65 5.27 2.60 3.73
C ARG A 65 5.32 1.38 2.83
N VAL A 66 6.12 1.45 1.78
CA VAL A 66 6.41 0.32 0.89
C VAL A 66 7.75 -0.29 1.28
N GLN A 67 7.83 -1.61 1.25
CA GLN A 67 9.04 -2.37 1.57
C GLN A 67 9.15 -3.56 0.63
N ASP A 68 10.30 -3.74 -0.03
CA ASP A 68 10.60 -4.96 -0.76
C ASP A 68 10.77 -6.14 0.21
N VAL A 69 10.12 -7.25 -0.11
CA VAL A 69 10.20 -8.50 0.66
C VAL A 69 10.75 -9.59 -0.25
N GLY A 70 12.05 -9.50 -0.54
CA GLY A 70 12.73 -10.45 -1.43
C GLY A 70 13.71 -9.77 -2.36
N LYS A 71 13.72 -10.21 -3.62
CA LYS A 71 14.43 -9.51 -4.69
C LYS A 71 13.65 -8.24 -5.05
N ALA A 72 14.38 -7.17 -5.38
CA ALA A 72 13.78 -5.91 -5.80
C ALA A 72 12.81 -6.14 -6.96
N GLY A 73 11.59 -5.59 -6.84
CA GLY A 73 10.58 -5.66 -7.90
C GLY A 73 9.83 -6.99 -8.04
N GLY A 74 10.04 -7.98 -7.16
CA GLY A 74 9.28 -9.24 -7.17
C GLY A 74 8.04 -9.19 -6.28
N LEU A 75 8.27 -9.06 -4.97
CA LEU A 75 7.21 -8.97 -3.96
C LEU A 75 7.43 -7.74 -3.07
N GLU A 76 6.47 -6.82 -3.08
CA GLU A 76 6.47 -5.65 -2.22
C GLU A 76 5.33 -5.70 -1.20
N ARG A 77 5.62 -5.20 0.00
CA ARG A 77 4.67 -5.04 1.08
C ARG A 77 4.29 -3.57 1.23
N LEU A 78 3.00 -3.27 1.08
CA LEU A 78 2.43 -2.01 1.57
C LEU A 78 2.03 -2.19 3.03
N ALA A 79 2.84 -1.66 3.92
CA ALA A 79 2.55 -1.60 5.35
C ALA A 79 1.83 -0.29 5.70
N GLY A 80 0.90 -0.37 6.65
CA GLY A 80 0.18 0.78 7.20
C GLY A 80 0.37 0.87 8.70
N ARG A 81 0.52 2.10 9.20
CA ARG A 81 0.51 2.40 10.64
C ARG A 81 -0.93 2.64 11.09
N ARG A 82 -1.37 1.94 12.12
CA ARG A 82 -2.70 2.13 12.75
C ARG A 82 -2.70 3.33 13.69
N SER A 83 -3.88 3.77 14.11
CA SER A 83 -4.04 4.81 15.14
C SER A 83 -3.34 4.46 16.45
N SER A 84 -3.32 3.18 16.84
CA SER A 84 -2.57 2.67 18.00
C SER A 84 -1.04 2.74 17.86
N GLY A 85 -0.52 3.14 16.70
CA GLY A 85 0.91 3.19 16.42
C GLY A 85 1.51 1.88 15.91
N SER A 86 0.79 0.76 16.04
CA SER A 86 1.20 -0.54 15.48
C SER A 86 1.22 -0.55 13.95
N TRP A 87 2.08 -1.39 13.36
CA TRP A 87 2.18 -1.58 11.92
C TRP A 87 1.53 -2.90 11.50
N ASP A 88 0.77 -2.87 10.41
CA ASP A 88 0.17 -4.05 9.82
C ASP A 88 0.23 -3.99 8.29
N THR A 89 -0.10 -5.09 7.62
CA THR A 89 -0.09 -5.16 6.16
C THR A 89 -1.42 -4.68 5.60
N VAL A 90 -1.35 -3.73 4.67
CA VAL A 90 -2.52 -3.18 3.96
C VAL A 90 -2.75 -3.97 2.69
N SER A 91 -1.71 -4.11 1.88
CA SER A 91 -1.74 -4.90 0.65
C SER A 91 -0.37 -5.45 0.30
N TRP A 92 -0.36 -6.53 -0.47
CA TRP A 92 0.83 -7.04 -1.15
C TRP A 92 0.81 -6.64 -2.62
N LEU A 93 1.97 -6.34 -3.19
CA LEU A 93 2.17 -6.18 -4.62
C LEU A 93 3.06 -7.33 -5.09
N ILE A 94 2.58 -8.12 -6.02
CA ILE A 94 3.34 -9.24 -6.60
C ILE A 94 3.48 -9.04 -8.09
N SER A 95 4.70 -9.24 -8.59
CA SER A 95 4.99 -9.05 -10.00
C SER A 95 4.18 -10.03 -10.86
N LYS A 96 3.80 -9.60 -12.07
CA LYS A 96 3.04 -10.46 -13.01
C LYS A 96 3.87 -11.64 -13.52
N GLU A 97 5.18 -11.59 -13.42
CA GLU A 97 6.08 -12.69 -13.71
C GLU A 97 6.04 -13.78 -12.61
N ASP A 98 5.75 -13.37 -11.37
CA ASP A 98 5.75 -14.22 -10.16
C ASP A 98 4.35 -14.74 -9.78
N ALA A 99 3.32 -14.41 -10.58
CA ALA A 99 1.95 -14.87 -10.37
C ALA A 99 1.14 -14.95 -11.65
N LYS A 100 0.17 -15.87 -11.69
CA LYS A 100 -0.77 -16.06 -12.79
C LYS A 100 -2.20 -16.04 -12.28
N VAL A 101 -3.14 -15.65 -13.15
CA VAL A 101 -4.56 -15.67 -12.82
C VAL A 101 -5.17 -16.91 -13.44
N GLU A 102 -5.73 -17.80 -12.61
CA GLU A 102 -6.38 -19.03 -13.03
C GLU A 102 -7.80 -19.06 -12.48
N LYS A 103 -8.80 -19.19 -13.34
CA LYS A 103 -10.23 -19.31 -12.95
C LYS A 103 -10.68 -18.22 -11.96
N GLY A 104 -10.22 -16.98 -12.13
CA GLY A 104 -10.57 -15.85 -11.25
C GLY A 104 -9.79 -15.79 -9.91
N HIS A 105 -8.78 -16.64 -9.73
CA HIS A 105 -7.92 -16.67 -8.56
C HIS A 105 -6.48 -16.35 -8.92
N LEU A 106 -5.78 -15.67 -8.00
CA LEU A 106 -4.35 -15.41 -8.16
C LEU A 106 -3.54 -16.60 -7.62
N VAL A 107 -2.76 -17.23 -8.51
CA VAL A 107 -1.87 -18.34 -8.22
C VAL A 107 -0.43 -17.83 -8.24
N ILE A 108 0.28 -18.00 -7.12
CA ILE A 108 1.65 -17.51 -6.96
C ILE A 108 2.64 -18.57 -7.47
N THR A 109 3.42 -18.24 -8.50
CA THR A 109 4.39 -19.15 -9.13
C THR A 109 5.72 -19.17 -8.39
N ASP A 110 6.21 -18.02 -7.94
CA ASP A 110 7.47 -17.93 -7.19
C ASP A 110 7.40 -18.58 -5.80
N ALA A 111 8.40 -19.37 -5.45
CA ALA A 111 8.43 -20.14 -4.21
C ALA A 111 8.57 -19.23 -2.97
N LYS A 112 9.35 -18.14 -3.07
CA LYS A 112 9.59 -17.23 -1.95
C LYS A 112 8.35 -16.40 -1.69
N ALA A 113 7.73 -15.85 -2.72
CA ALA A 113 6.47 -15.14 -2.61
C ALA A 113 5.36 -16.03 -2.06
N ARG A 114 5.28 -17.28 -2.53
CA ARG A 114 4.32 -18.27 -2.00
C ARG A 114 4.52 -18.52 -0.50
N SER A 115 5.77 -18.64 -0.05
CA SER A 115 6.10 -18.84 1.36
C SER A 115 5.66 -17.66 2.24
N VAL A 116 5.92 -16.43 1.80
CA VAL A 116 5.52 -15.21 2.52
C VAL A 116 4.00 -15.06 2.59
N LEU A 117 3.33 -15.28 1.45
CA LEU A 117 1.89 -15.11 1.32
C LEU A 117 1.08 -16.30 1.87
N LYS A 118 1.73 -17.41 2.25
CA LYS A 118 1.10 -18.55 2.95
C LYS A 118 0.41 -18.14 4.26
N SER A 119 0.82 -17.01 4.84
CA SER A 119 0.19 -16.46 6.05
C SER A 119 -1.20 -15.85 5.80
N LEU A 120 -1.56 -15.55 4.55
CA LEU A 120 -2.89 -15.06 4.20
C LEU A 120 -3.93 -16.17 4.36
N SER A 121 -5.13 -15.78 4.77
CA SER A 121 -6.23 -16.71 4.96
C SER A 121 -7.13 -16.76 3.72
N GLY A 122 -7.49 -17.98 3.33
CA GLY A 122 -8.39 -18.23 2.20
C GLY A 122 -7.73 -18.05 0.82
N ARG A 123 -8.54 -18.19 -0.23
CA ARG A 123 -8.10 -17.97 -1.62
C ARG A 123 -7.99 -16.47 -1.91
N ILE A 124 -7.05 -16.12 -2.80
CA ILE A 124 -6.91 -14.75 -3.31
C ILE A 124 -7.91 -14.57 -4.45
N VAL A 125 -8.94 -13.78 -4.23
CA VAL A 125 -10.09 -13.63 -5.15
C VAL A 125 -9.94 -12.36 -5.97
N HIS A 126 -10.21 -12.45 -7.27
CA HIS A 126 -10.23 -11.28 -8.16
C HIS A 126 -11.34 -10.30 -7.78
N VAL A 127 -11.04 -9.00 -7.85
CA VAL A 127 -12.02 -7.94 -7.59
C VAL A 127 -12.24 -7.12 -8.87
N LYS A 128 -11.16 -6.56 -9.44
CA LYS A 128 -11.19 -5.77 -10.68
C LYS A 128 -9.79 -5.48 -11.20
N GLY A 129 -9.60 -5.39 -12.51
CA GLY A 129 -8.28 -5.10 -13.10
C GLY A 129 -7.21 -6.03 -12.54
N ASP A 130 -6.14 -5.46 -11.99
CA ASP A 130 -5.05 -6.18 -11.30
C ASP A 130 -5.26 -6.29 -9.77
N VAL A 131 -6.46 -5.99 -9.27
CA VAL A 131 -6.77 -5.96 -7.83
C VAL A 131 -7.45 -7.26 -7.40
N PHE A 132 -6.89 -7.84 -6.35
CA PHE A 132 -7.36 -9.04 -5.68
C PHE A 132 -7.58 -8.76 -4.20
N LYS A 133 -8.38 -9.60 -3.55
CA LYS A 133 -8.64 -9.54 -2.12
C LYS A 133 -8.24 -10.84 -1.44
N ALA A 134 -7.61 -10.71 -0.28
CA ALA A 134 -7.30 -11.81 0.62
C ALA A 134 -7.66 -11.43 2.05
N HIS A 135 -7.78 -12.42 2.92
CA HIS A 135 -8.00 -12.16 4.34
C HIS A 135 -6.66 -12.17 5.08
N PRO A 136 -6.49 -11.33 6.12
CA PRO A 136 -5.32 -11.42 6.97
C PRO A 136 -5.27 -12.80 7.65
N ARG A 137 -4.09 -13.16 8.16
CA ARG A 137 -3.96 -14.32 9.05
C ARG A 137 -5.04 -14.26 10.15
N LYS A 138 -5.56 -15.41 10.56
CA LYS A 138 -6.55 -15.49 11.65
C LYS A 138 -6.08 -14.67 12.85
N ASN A 139 -6.97 -13.84 13.37
CA ASN A 139 -6.68 -13.00 14.53
C ASN A 139 -6.52 -13.91 15.76
N VAL A 140 -5.36 -13.85 16.42
CA VAL A 140 -5.12 -14.56 17.68
C VAL A 140 -5.45 -13.58 18.82
N PRO A 141 -6.37 -13.93 19.74
CA PRO A 141 -6.71 -13.10 20.89
C PRO A 141 -5.48 -12.66 21.68
N GLU A 142 -5.48 -11.45 22.26
CA GLU A 142 -4.33 -10.95 23.02
C GLU A 142 -4.01 -11.80 24.25
N ALA A 143 -5.02 -12.30 24.94
CA ALA A 143 -4.87 -13.24 26.05
C ALA A 143 -4.15 -14.54 25.67
N ALA A 144 -4.22 -14.94 24.39
CA ALA A 144 -3.54 -16.12 23.87
C ALA A 144 -2.10 -15.82 23.38
N LYS A 145 -1.65 -14.56 23.43
CA LYS A 145 -0.26 -14.17 23.17
C LYS A 145 0.52 -14.25 24.49
N PRO A 146 1.81 -14.63 24.47
CA PRO A 146 2.65 -14.90 23.30
C PRO A 146 2.44 -16.32 22.73
N THR A 147 2.26 -16.40 21.41
CA THR A 147 2.14 -17.68 20.67
C THR A 147 3.43 -18.50 20.76
N PRO A 148 3.38 -19.83 20.55
CA PRO A 148 4.59 -20.66 20.54
C PRO A 148 5.69 -20.16 19.59
N ALA A 149 5.30 -19.65 18.41
CA ALA A 149 6.22 -19.04 17.46
C ALA A 149 6.87 -17.76 18.01
N MET A 150 6.10 -16.90 18.70
CA MET A 150 6.63 -15.70 19.36
C MET A 150 7.63 -16.06 20.46
N ARG A 151 7.34 -17.08 21.28
CA ARG A 151 8.25 -17.56 22.33
C ARG A 151 9.56 -18.08 21.73
N ARG A 152 9.50 -18.84 20.63
CA ARG A 152 10.71 -19.32 19.92
C ARG A 152 11.54 -18.16 19.36
N ALA A 153 10.90 -17.19 18.72
CA ALA A 153 11.58 -16.01 18.17
C ALA A 153 12.21 -15.16 19.29
N GLN A 154 11.49 -14.97 20.41
CA GLN A 154 12.01 -14.26 21.58
C GLN A 154 13.26 -14.97 22.14
N LYS A 155 13.21 -16.29 22.33
CA LYS A 155 14.36 -17.08 22.79
C LYS A 155 15.56 -16.96 21.83
N ALA A 156 15.31 -17.04 20.52
CA ALA A 156 16.38 -16.90 19.51
C ALA A 156 17.02 -15.51 19.55
N ASN A 157 16.22 -14.45 19.67
CA ASN A 157 16.71 -13.07 19.76
C ASN A 157 17.50 -12.83 21.05
N ILE A 158 17.04 -13.36 22.19
CA ILE A 158 17.78 -13.30 23.47
C ILE A 158 19.13 -13.98 23.31
N LYS A 159 19.18 -15.19 22.74
CA LYS A 159 20.44 -15.91 22.49
C LYS A 159 21.38 -15.13 21.58
N LYS A 160 20.85 -14.51 20.52
CA LYS A 160 21.61 -13.66 19.60
C LYS A 160 22.20 -12.43 20.31
N ALA A 161 21.41 -11.76 21.16
CA ALA A 161 21.86 -10.62 21.95
C ALA A 161 22.93 -11.01 22.98
N GLN A 162 22.76 -12.15 23.66
CA GLN A 162 23.76 -12.68 24.59
C GLN A 162 25.08 -13.02 23.88
N ALA A 163 25.03 -13.65 22.70
CA ALA A 163 26.23 -13.94 21.92
C ALA A 163 26.93 -12.66 21.45
N ALA A 164 26.18 -11.63 21.05
CA ALA A 164 26.74 -10.34 20.67
C ALA A 164 27.39 -9.59 21.84
N ARG A 165 26.89 -9.76 23.06
CA ARG A 165 27.48 -9.17 24.28
C ARG A 165 28.72 -9.92 24.80
N ARG A 166 28.88 -11.19 24.41
CA ARG A 166 30.04 -12.03 24.76
C ARG A 166 31.20 -11.92 23.74
N LYS A 167 30.99 -11.20 22.65
CA LYS A 167 32.04 -10.73 21.74
C LYS A 167 32.47 -9.34 22.20
#